data_AF-A0A6P3ZVL1-F1
#
_entry.id   AF-A0A6P3ZVL1-F1
#
_cell.length_a   1.000
_cell.length_b   1.000
_cell.length_c   1.000
_cell.angle_alpha   90.00
_cell.angle_beta   90.00
_cell.angle_gamma   90.00
#
_symmetry.space_group_name_H-M   'P 1'
#
loop_
_entity.id
_entity.type
_entity.pdbx_description
1 polymer ?
#
loop_
_entity_poly.entity_id
_entity_poly.type
_entity_poly.pdbx_seq_one_letter_code
_entity_poly.pdbx_strand_id
1 'polypeptide(L)'
;MMRVVVVVVLLLSQLSYALCRLVVADEIIPAHLGGTLSRGSRESNYNIEFHPEDSPFRPDDDQEAVVMPNSNGENFLCYLPKVEKAKSGKPVAQHNTTGMIVETEKRVKLKTPDELLEEHKGQCFVRQEGWWTYEFCYHQKLRQVHLEDEKVVQEFVLGVYDAEATVAFNQNLSDISTLKDPRSKDASLRYHAHLYTNGTTCDLTNQPRETEVRFVCSEPRVMISSITELSTCKYALTIQTPMLCKHQLFQAERPVWHIIHCNTLPKNYKETKVNKELNKQIIVVTDNEDASSYDPEQ
;
A
#
# COMPACT_ATOMS: atom_id res chain seq x y z
N MET A 1 51.72 -33.25 -40.04
CA MET A 1 50.33 -32.78 -39.83
C MET A 1 49.82 -33.04 -38.42
N MET A 2 49.95 -34.25 -37.86
CA MET A 2 49.39 -34.61 -36.53
C MET A 2 49.89 -33.75 -35.35
N ARG A 3 51.17 -33.35 -35.34
CA ARG A 3 51.75 -32.50 -34.28
C ARG A 3 51.22 -31.06 -34.28
N VAL A 4 50.85 -30.52 -35.45
CA VAL A 4 50.33 -29.14 -35.57
C VAL A 4 48.89 -29.08 -35.07
N VAL A 5 48.09 -30.10 -35.36
CA VAL A 5 46.70 -30.20 -34.91
C VAL A 5 46.62 -30.27 -33.37
N VAL A 6 47.52 -31.04 -32.73
CA VAL A 6 47.54 -31.16 -31.26
C VAL A 6 47.89 -29.81 -30.60
N VAL A 7 48.82 -29.05 -31.16
CA VAL A 7 49.20 -27.73 -30.63
C VAL A 7 48.06 -26.72 -30.78
N VAL A 8 47.33 -26.73 -31.90
CA VAL A 8 46.17 -25.84 -32.11
C VAL A 8 45.03 -26.18 -31.16
N VAL A 9 44.74 -27.47 -30.94
CA VAL A 9 43.69 -27.90 -30.00
C VAL A 9 44.05 -27.52 -28.55
N LEU A 10 45.31 -27.64 -28.16
CA LEU A 10 45.78 -27.22 -26.84
C LEU A 10 45.70 -25.69 -26.69
N LEU A 11 46.05 -24.92 -27.72
CA LEU A 11 45.92 -23.46 -27.68
C LEU A 11 44.46 -23.01 -27.61
N LEU A 12 43.55 -23.65 -28.35
CA LEU A 12 42.12 -23.36 -28.29
C LEU A 12 41.49 -23.76 -26.95
N SER A 13 41.94 -24.86 -26.32
CA SER A 13 41.46 -25.24 -24.99
C SER A 13 41.95 -24.28 -23.91
N GLN A 14 43.19 -23.81 -24.00
CA GLN A 14 43.75 -22.80 -23.09
C GLN A 14 43.03 -21.45 -23.27
N LEU A 15 42.71 -21.05 -24.51
CA LEU A 15 41.97 -19.83 -24.80
C LEU A 15 40.52 -19.90 -24.28
N SER A 16 39.86 -21.05 -24.43
CA SER A 16 38.54 -21.32 -23.84
C SER A 16 38.57 -21.28 -22.30
N TYR A 17 39.62 -21.82 -21.69
CA TYR A 17 39.78 -21.80 -20.23
C TYR A 17 40.02 -20.38 -19.69
N ALA A 18 40.74 -19.55 -20.43
CA ALA A 18 40.95 -18.14 -20.11
C ALA A 18 39.68 -17.30 -20.29
N LEU A 19 38.88 -17.55 -21.34
CA LEU A 19 37.59 -16.88 -21.57
C LEU A 19 36.54 -17.28 -20.51
N CYS A 20 36.52 -18.53 -20.04
CA CYS A 20 35.67 -18.95 -18.92
C CYS A 20 36.03 -18.28 -17.59
N ARG A 21 37.29 -17.87 -17.39
CA ARG A 21 37.73 -17.15 -16.17
C ARG A 21 37.36 -15.67 -16.16
N LEU A 22 36.99 -15.09 -17.31
CA LEU A 22 36.61 -13.67 -17.44
C LEU A 22 35.10 -13.42 -17.22
N VAL A 23 34.26 -14.46 -17.09
CA VAL A 23 32.79 -14.34 -17.02
C VAL A 23 32.22 -14.60 -15.62
N VAL A 24 33.01 -14.55 -14.54
CA VAL A 24 32.45 -14.63 -13.18
C VAL A 24 33.11 -13.61 -12.26
N ALA A 25 32.48 -12.45 -12.16
CA ALA A 25 32.60 -11.53 -11.03
C ALA A 25 31.34 -10.65 -10.98
N ASP A 26 30.21 -11.25 -10.58
CA ASP A 26 29.17 -10.51 -9.87
C ASP A 26 29.22 -11.01 -8.42
N GLU A 27 29.57 -10.10 -7.50
CA GLU A 27 29.51 -10.38 -6.06
C GLU A 27 28.06 -10.63 -5.66
N ILE A 28 27.76 -11.88 -5.30
CA ILE A 28 26.55 -12.24 -4.58
C ILE A 28 26.85 -12.01 -3.09
N ILE A 29 26.35 -10.91 -2.54
CA ILE A 29 26.36 -10.64 -1.10
C ILE A 29 25.48 -11.70 -0.40
N PRO A 30 25.98 -12.44 0.59
CA PRO A 30 25.19 -13.45 1.29
C PRO A 30 24.25 -12.78 2.29
N ALA A 31 22.95 -12.80 1.98
CA ALA A 31 21.91 -12.54 2.96
C ALA A 31 21.77 -13.76 3.87
N HIS A 32 22.13 -13.62 5.15
CA HIS A 32 21.75 -14.58 6.17
C HIS A 32 21.00 -13.93 7.33
N LEU A 33 19.96 -14.66 7.72
CA LEU A 33 19.19 -14.66 8.97
C LEU A 33 17.85 -13.90 8.97
N GLY A 34 16.82 -14.72 8.85
CA GLY A 34 15.42 -14.37 8.98
C GLY A 34 15.06 -13.87 10.38
N GLY A 35 14.26 -12.82 10.38
CA GLY A 35 13.26 -12.53 11.39
C GLY A 35 11.98 -12.21 10.63
N THR A 36 11.07 -13.16 10.56
CA THR A 36 9.71 -12.96 10.08
C THR A 36 9.01 -11.98 11.02
N LEU A 37 8.79 -10.75 10.58
CA LEU A 37 7.66 -9.95 11.02
C LEU A 37 7.28 -9.03 9.86
N SER A 38 6.42 -9.54 8.98
CA SER A 38 5.65 -8.72 8.04
C SER A 38 4.73 -7.82 8.87
N ARG A 39 5.27 -6.73 9.41
CA ARG A 39 4.50 -5.62 9.95
C ARG A 39 4.23 -4.71 8.76
N GLY A 40 3.00 -4.73 8.26
CA GLY A 40 2.53 -3.79 7.25
C GLY A 40 2.88 -2.37 7.69
N SER A 41 3.96 -1.83 7.13
CA SER A 41 4.44 -0.51 7.47
C SER A 41 3.56 0.48 6.74
N ARG A 42 2.58 1.02 7.46
CA ARG A 42 2.08 2.36 7.16
C ARG A 42 3.30 3.29 7.30
N GLU A 43 4.02 3.55 6.21
CA GLU A 43 4.99 4.64 6.19
C GLU A 43 4.20 5.94 6.27
N SER A 44 3.99 6.40 7.49
CA SER A 44 3.53 7.75 7.77
C SER A 44 4.61 8.71 7.31
N ASN A 45 4.25 9.62 6.41
CA ASN A 45 5.15 10.69 5.99
C ASN A 45 5.23 11.73 7.11
N TYR A 46 6.44 12.09 7.55
CA TYR A 46 6.65 13.12 8.57
C TYR A 46 7.26 14.37 7.94
N ASN A 47 6.84 15.54 8.41
CA ASN A 47 7.51 16.81 8.14
C ASN A 47 8.03 17.37 9.47
N ILE A 48 9.25 17.93 9.49
CA ILE A 48 9.84 18.49 10.71
C ILE A 48 9.79 20.02 10.62
N GLU A 49 9.17 20.66 11.61
CA GLU A 49 9.13 22.12 11.74
C GLU A 49 9.94 22.57 12.94
N PHE A 50 10.92 23.44 12.69
CA PHE A 50 11.79 23.99 13.73
C PHE A 50 11.24 25.32 14.24
N HIS A 51 11.18 25.46 15.56
CA HIS A 51 10.70 26.64 16.26
C HIS A 51 11.84 27.28 17.05
N PRO A 52 12.09 28.59 16.87
CA PRO A 52 13.12 29.31 17.60
C PRO A 52 12.70 29.61 19.05
N GLU A 53 13.66 30.03 19.88
CA GLU A 53 13.43 30.28 21.32
C GLU A 53 12.37 31.37 21.60
N ASP A 54 12.21 32.33 20.69
CA ASP A 54 11.25 33.43 20.80
C ASP A 54 9.82 33.04 20.43
N SER A 55 9.63 31.93 19.70
CA SER A 55 8.30 31.41 19.32
C SER A 55 8.23 29.89 19.41
N PRO A 56 8.31 29.29 20.61
CA PRO A 56 8.32 27.84 20.78
C PRO A 56 6.94 27.22 20.52
N PHE A 57 6.93 26.01 19.96
CA PHE A 57 5.74 25.18 19.91
C PHE A 57 5.33 24.73 21.32
N ARG A 58 4.03 24.76 21.61
CA ARG A 58 3.44 24.36 22.89
C ARG A 58 2.64 23.07 22.69
N PRO A 59 3.07 21.94 23.28
CA PRO A 59 2.36 20.67 23.14
C PRO A 59 1.08 20.64 23.98
N ASP A 60 0.20 19.70 23.65
CA ASP A 60 -0.89 19.28 24.54
C ASP A 60 -0.34 18.42 25.71
N ASP A 61 -1.06 18.38 26.85
CA ASP A 61 -0.60 17.77 28.12
C ASP A 61 -0.13 16.30 28.05
N ASP A 62 -0.56 15.54 27.04
CA ASP A 62 -0.27 14.12 26.83
C ASP A 62 0.62 13.83 25.59
N GLN A 63 1.30 14.84 25.03
CA GLN A 63 2.18 14.66 23.88
C GLN A 63 3.60 14.23 24.28
N GLU A 64 4.07 13.11 23.71
CA GLU A 64 5.42 12.59 23.94
C GLU A 64 6.49 13.48 23.30
N ALA A 65 7.62 13.69 23.98
CA ALA A 65 8.72 14.52 23.50
C ALA A 65 10.07 13.78 23.58
N VAL A 66 10.92 13.99 22.57
CA VAL A 66 12.24 13.37 22.44
C VAL A 66 13.28 14.45 22.14
N VAL A 67 14.44 14.36 22.78
CA VAL A 67 15.58 15.23 22.45
C VAL A 67 16.33 14.64 21.26
N MET A 68 16.48 15.44 20.20
CA MET A 68 17.16 15.03 18.97
C MET A 68 18.30 15.98 18.61
N PRO A 69 19.54 15.49 18.42
CA PRO A 69 20.64 16.29 17.93
C PRO A 69 20.60 16.45 16.40
N ASN A 70 20.92 17.62 15.88
CA ASN A 70 21.15 17.83 14.45
C ASN A 70 22.58 17.39 14.03
N SER A 71 22.87 17.46 12.73
CA SER A 71 24.20 17.14 12.17
C SER A 71 25.35 17.99 12.74
N ASN A 72 25.02 19.15 13.31
CA ASN A 72 25.97 20.11 13.87
C ASN A 72 26.13 19.92 15.40
N GLY A 73 25.44 18.93 15.99
CA GLY A 73 25.47 18.64 17.42
C GLY A 73 24.58 19.55 18.27
N GLU A 74 23.71 20.35 17.67
CA GLU A 74 22.74 21.18 18.38
C GLU A 74 21.50 20.35 18.75
N ASN A 75 21.05 20.47 20.00
CA ASN A 75 19.93 19.71 20.50
C ASN A 75 18.59 20.43 20.29
N PHE A 76 17.58 19.66 19.92
CA PHE A 76 16.20 20.12 19.78
C PHE A 76 15.28 19.27 20.65
N LEU A 77 14.28 19.88 21.27
CA LEU A 77 13.20 19.15 21.93
C LEU A 77 12.04 19.01 20.95
N CYS A 78 11.79 17.78 20.51
CA CYS A 78 10.84 17.49 19.45
C CYS A 78 9.64 16.72 19.96
N TYR A 79 8.44 17.15 19.58
CA TYR A 79 7.18 16.57 20.02
C TYR A 79 6.66 15.59 18.97
N LEU A 80 6.47 14.34 19.38
CA LEU A 80 6.02 13.29 18.49
C LEU A 80 4.50 13.40 18.25
N PRO A 81 4.04 13.17 17.01
CA PRO A 81 2.63 13.07 16.69
C PRO A 81 2.00 11.91 17.45
N LYS A 82 0.82 12.15 18.03
CA LYS A 82 0.01 11.08 18.64
C LYS A 82 -0.52 10.19 17.53
N VAL A 83 0.19 9.09 17.24
CA VAL A 83 -0.31 8.09 16.30
C VAL A 83 -1.44 7.33 17.01
N GLU A 84 -2.68 7.57 16.61
CA GLU A 84 -3.79 6.76 17.09
C GLU A 84 -3.54 5.30 16.68
N LYS A 85 -3.18 4.46 17.65
CA LYS A 85 -3.16 3.02 17.44
C LYS A 85 -4.60 2.62 17.11
N ALA A 86 -4.80 2.08 15.90
CA ALA A 86 -6.09 1.53 15.50
C ALA A 86 -6.58 0.60 16.61
N LYS A 87 -7.66 0.98 17.30
CA LYS A 87 -8.23 0.20 18.39
C LYS A 87 -8.71 -1.12 17.79
N SER A 88 -8.05 -2.22 18.14
CA SER A 88 -8.62 -3.55 17.97
C SER A 88 -9.84 -3.66 18.89
N GLY A 89 -10.95 -4.07 18.28
CA GLY A 89 -12.30 -4.29 18.83
C GLY A 89 -12.55 -4.17 20.32
N LYS A 90 -13.52 -3.31 20.67
CA LYS A 90 -14.80 -3.68 21.33
C LYS A 90 -15.80 -2.51 21.25
N PRO A 91 -17.12 -2.78 21.28
CA PRO A 91 -18.14 -1.82 20.87
C PRO A 91 -18.30 -0.70 21.90
N VAL A 92 -18.31 0.55 21.41
CA VAL A 92 -18.59 1.72 22.23
C VAL A 92 -20.07 1.70 22.61
N ALA A 93 -20.31 1.43 23.89
CA ALA A 93 -21.56 1.69 24.56
C ALA A 93 -21.90 3.18 24.47
N GLN A 94 -23.20 3.43 24.33
CA GLN A 94 -23.85 4.73 24.22
C GLN A 94 -23.35 5.73 25.27
N HIS A 95 -22.89 6.89 24.81
CA HIS A 95 -22.95 8.11 25.61
C HIS A 95 -23.86 9.11 24.92
N ASN A 96 -25.01 9.32 25.56
CA ASN A 96 -26.00 10.34 25.23
C ASN A 96 -25.41 11.73 25.52
N THR A 97 -25.46 12.63 24.56
CA THR A 97 -25.43 14.06 24.85
C THR A 97 -26.43 14.76 23.94
N THR A 98 -27.50 15.18 24.58
CA THR A 98 -28.62 15.93 24.05
C THR A 98 -28.16 17.34 23.68
N GLY A 99 -28.41 17.74 22.44
CA GLY A 99 -28.13 19.09 21.95
C GLY A 99 -28.61 19.24 20.51
N MET A 100 -29.88 19.61 20.35
CA MET A 100 -30.49 19.93 19.06
C MET A 100 -29.76 21.09 18.38
N ILE A 101 -29.26 20.87 17.17
CA ILE A 101 -29.39 21.85 16.10
C ILE A 101 -30.09 21.14 14.93
N VAL A 102 -31.20 21.77 14.57
CA VAL A 102 -32.26 21.33 13.67
C VAL A 102 -31.81 21.44 12.21
N GLU A 103 -32.06 20.37 11.47
CA GLU A 103 -32.42 20.31 10.04
C GLU A 103 -31.59 21.12 9.04
N THR A 104 -30.59 20.46 8.45
CA THR A 104 -30.54 20.33 6.98
C THR A 104 -29.77 19.09 6.54
N GLU A 105 -30.05 17.94 7.16
CA GLU A 105 -29.77 16.67 6.49
C GLU A 105 -30.81 16.48 5.37
N LYS A 106 -30.62 17.19 4.25
CA LYS A 106 -30.77 16.48 2.98
C LYS A 106 -29.73 15.38 3.07
N ARG A 107 -30.13 14.20 3.57
CA ARG A 107 -29.38 12.97 3.41
C ARG A 107 -29.20 12.82 1.91
N VAL A 108 -28.10 13.33 1.38
CA VAL A 108 -27.64 13.01 0.04
C VAL A 108 -27.40 11.52 0.15
N LYS A 109 -28.37 10.74 -0.33
CA LYS A 109 -28.25 9.30 -0.44
C LYS A 109 -26.99 9.09 -1.28
N LEU A 110 -25.88 8.74 -0.63
CA LEU A 110 -24.63 8.50 -1.33
C LEU A 110 -24.91 7.36 -2.31
N LYS A 111 -24.69 7.62 -3.59
CA LYS A 111 -24.86 6.62 -4.63
C LYS A 111 -23.93 5.45 -4.34
N THR A 112 -24.38 4.23 -4.59
CA THR A 112 -23.48 3.07 -4.50
C THR A 112 -22.39 3.14 -5.59
N PRO A 113 -21.28 2.41 -5.45
CA PRO A 113 -20.26 2.34 -6.50
C PRO A 113 -20.85 1.94 -7.86
N ASP A 114 -21.73 0.94 -7.89
CA ASP A 114 -22.42 0.51 -9.11
C ASP A 114 -23.30 1.63 -9.69
N GLU A 115 -24.07 2.35 -8.87
CA GLU A 115 -24.89 3.49 -9.33
C GLU A 115 -24.06 4.66 -9.89
N LEU A 116 -22.82 4.82 -9.44
CA LEU A 116 -21.89 5.82 -9.98
C LEU A 116 -21.32 5.36 -11.32
N LEU A 117 -21.00 4.07 -11.45
CA LEU A 117 -20.43 3.48 -12.66
C LEU A 117 -21.45 3.32 -13.80
N GLU A 118 -22.76 3.35 -13.51
CA GLU A 118 -23.80 3.38 -14.55
C GLU A 118 -23.65 4.53 -15.56
N GLU A 119 -22.92 5.60 -15.22
CA GLU A 119 -22.58 6.68 -16.17
C GLU A 119 -21.74 6.18 -17.36
N HIS A 120 -21.09 5.02 -17.23
CA HIS A 120 -20.33 4.36 -18.29
C HIS A 120 -21.16 3.44 -19.19
N LYS A 121 -22.46 3.31 -18.94
CA LYS A 121 -23.32 2.44 -19.74
C LYS A 121 -23.32 2.85 -21.21
N GLY A 122 -23.01 1.89 -22.08
CA GLY A 122 -22.89 2.11 -23.52
C GLY A 122 -21.57 2.76 -23.96
N GLN A 123 -20.64 3.02 -23.04
CA GLN A 123 -19.30 3.51 -23.35
C GLN A 123 -18.32 2.33 -23.48
N CYS A 124 -17.38 2.47 -24.42
CA CYS A 124 -16.28 1.55 -24.60
C CYS A 124 -14.95 2.32 -24.52
N PHE A 125 -13.96 1.70 -23.89
CA PHE A 125 -12.64 2.26 -23.66
C PHE A 125 -11.61 1.37 -24.35
N VAL A 126 -10.68 1.99 -25.07
CA VAL A 126 -9.68 1.29 -25.88
C VAL A 126 -8.29 1.62 -25.37
N ARG A 127 -7.42 0.61 -25.30
CA ARG A 127 -6.00 0.75 -25.01
C ARG A 127 -5.19 -0.16 -25.90
N GLN A 128 -4.19 0.40 -26.58
CA GLN A 128 -3.21 -0.37 -27.32
C GLN A 128 -1.98 -0.63 -26.44
N GLU A 129 -1.52 -1.88 -26.40
CA GLU A 129 -0.32 -2.28 -25.68
C GLU A 129 0.48 -3.28 -26.54
N GLY A 130 1.48 -2.73 -27.24
CA GLY A 130 2.29 -3.49 -28.18
C GLY A 130 1.46 -4.05 -29.34
N TRP A 131 1.48 -5.38 -29.49
CA TRP A 131 0.76 -6.12 -30.54
C TRP A 131 -0.76 -6.13 -30.34
N TRP A 132 -1.24 -5.93 -29.11
CA TRP A 132 -2.64 -6.10 -28.78
C TRP A 132 -3.34 -4.77 -28.56
N THR A 133 -4.60 -4.69 -29.01
CA THR A 133 -5.53 -3.63 -28.66
C THR A 133 -6.65 -4.21 -27.80
N TYR A 134 -6.90 -3.62 -26.65
CA TYR A 134 -7.93 -4.03 -25.72
C TYR A 134 -9.10 -3.06 -25.78
N GLU A 135 -10.31 -3.58 -25.94
CA GLU A 135 -11.54 -2.82 -25.90
C GLU A 135 -12.42 -3.33 -24.77
N PHE A 136 -12.69 -2.46 -23.82
CA PHE A 136 -13.55 -2.70 -22.67
C PHE A 136 -14.85 -1.94 -22.83
N CYS A 137 -15.98 -2.66 -22.93
CA CYS A 137 -17.31 -2.05 -22.93
C CYS A 137 -18.04 -2.36 -21.61
N TYR A 138 -18.45 -1.31 -20.89
CA TYR A 138 -19.07 -1.44 -19.57
C TYR A 138 -20.39 -2.23 -19.66
N HIS A 139 -20.57 -3.22 -18.76
CA HIS A 139 -21.69 -4.19 -18.75
C HIS A 139 -21.87 -4.99 -20.04
N GLN A 140 -20.86 -5.07 -20.90
CA GLN A 140 -20.87 -5.90 -22.10
C GLN A 140 -19.71 -6.90 -22.05
N LYS A 141 -18.64 -6.69 -22.81
CA LYS A 141 -17.50 -7.60 -22.89
C LYS A 141 -16.18 -6.84 -22.87
N LEU A 142 -15.13 -7.55 -22.46
CA LEU A 142 -13.75 -7.18 -22.71
C LEU A 142 -13.23 -8.04 -23.85
N ARG A 143 -12.65 -7.41 -24.87
CA ARG A 143 -11.98 -8.12 -25.97
C ARG A 143 -10.56 -7.63 -26.19
N GLN A 144 -9.73 -8.54 -26.65
CA GLN A 144 -8.38 -8.34 -27.13
C GLN A 144 -8.40 -8.56 -28.65
N VAL A 145 -7.92 -7.59 -29.41
CA VAL A 145 -7.88 -7.63 -30.87
C VAL A 145 -6.50 -7.26 -31.39
N HIS A 146 -6.09 -7.92 -32.47
CA HIS A 146 -4.96 -7.48 -33.27
C HIS A 146 -5.48 -6.90 -34.59
N LEU A 147 -4.94 -5.74 -34.97
CA LEU A 147 -5.35 -4.97 -36.13
C LEU A 147 -4.20 -4.91 -37.14
N GLU A 148 -4.47 -5.25 -38.40
CA GLU A 148 -3.60 -5.00 -39.55
C GLU A 148 -4.36 -4.13 -40.55
N ASP A 149 -3.80 -2.99 -40.99
CA ASP A 149 -4.47 -2.04 -41.89
C ASP A 149 -5.90 -1.65 -41.43
N GLU A 150 -6.07 -1.39 -40.13
CA GLU A 150 -7.36 -1.08 -39.48
C GLU A 150 -8.40 -2.21 -39.55
N LYS A 151 -8.00 -3.43 -39.91
CA LYS A 151 -8.86 -4.61 -39.93
C LYS A 151 -8.51 -5.56 -38.80
N VAL A 152 -9.54 -6.04 -38.11
CA VAL A 152 -9.39 -7.08 -37.08
C VAL A 152 -8.99 -8.39 -37.74
N VAL A 153 -7.75 -8.81 -37.53
CA VAL A 153 -7.22 -10.10 -38.02
C VAL A 153 -7.30 -11.19 -36.95
N GLN A 154 -7.32 -10.81 -35.67
CA GLN A 154 -7.46 -11.73 -34.55
C GLN A 154 -8.28 -11.11 -33.44
N GLU A 155 -9.21 -11.86 -32.85
CA GLU A 155 -10.06 -11.43 -31.73
C GLU A 155 -10.16 -12.54 -30.68
N PHE A 156 -10.01 -12.16 -29.42
CA PHE A 156 -10.31 -12.98 -28.25
C PHE A 156 -11.21 -12.20 -27.29
N VAL A 157 -12.29 -12.82 -26.84
CA VAL A 157 -13.11 -12.28 -25.75
C VAL A 157 -12.45 -12.71 -24.44
N LEU A 158 -12.06 -11.75 -23.61
CA LEU A 158 -11.43 -12.01 -22.31
C LEU A 158 -12.45 -12.16 -21.17
N GLY A 159 -13.73 -11.92 -21.49
CA GLY A 159 -14.87 -12.17 -20.62
C GLY A 159 -16.07 -11.31 -21.01
N VAL A 160 -17.25 -11.72 -20.54
CA VAL A 160 -18.54 -11.05 -20.65
C VAL A 160 -19.02 -10.74 -19.24
N TYR A 161 -19.64 -9.58 -19.04
CA TYR A 161 -20.08 -9.13 -17.72
C TYR A 161 -20.97 -10.16 -17.04
N ASP A 162 -20.60 -10.55 -15.83
CA ASP A 162 -21.28 -11.55 -15.03
C ASP A 162 -21.79 -10.90 -13.74
N ALA A 163 -23.08 -10.57 -13.73
CA ALA A 163 -23.72 -9.88 -12.61
C ALA A 163 -23.75 -10.76 -11.35
N GLU A 164 -23.99 -12.06 -11.49
CA GLU A 164 -24.11 -13.00 -10.38
C GLU A 164 -22.74 -13.21 -9.72
N ALA A 165 -21.70 -13.45 -10.53
CA ALA A 165 -20.33 -13.57 -10.04
C ALA A 165 -19.86 -12.27 -9.40
N THR A 166 -20.18 -11.11 -10.00
CA THR A 166 -19.84 -9.79 -9.44
C THR A 166 -20.46 -9.58 -8.05
N VAL A 167 -21.75 -9.87 -7.90
CA VAL A 167 -22.44 -9.74 -6.60
C VAL A 167 -21.83 -10.69 -5.57
N ALA A 168 -21.59 -11.95 -5.93
CA ALA A 168 -21.00 -12.94 -5.02
C ALA A 168 -19.57 -12.54 -4.59
N PHE A 169 -18.76 -12.00 -5.52
CA PHE A 169 -17.41 -11.53 -5.25
C PHE A 169 -17.41 -10.34 -4.29
N ASN A 170 -18.26 -9.34 -4.55
CA ASN A 170 -18.34 -8.14 -3.72
C ASN A 170 -18.97 -8.40 -2.33
N GLN A 171 -19.83 -9.42 -2.19
CA GLN A 171 -20.34 -9.86 -0.89
C GLN A 171 -19.24 -10.50 -0.02
N ASN A 172 -18.34 -11.27 -0.63
CA ASN A 172 -17.22 -11.91 0.06
C ASN A 172 -16.13 -10.90 0.47
N LEU A 173 -16.03 -9.79 -0.25
CA LEU A 173 -15.07 -8.69 -0.01
C LEU A 173 -15.58 -7.63 0.98
N SER A 174 -16.51 -7.99 1.90
CA SER A 174 -17.13 -7.04 2.84
C SER A 174 -16.14 -6.23 3.70
N ASP A 175 -14.88 -6.68 3.80
CA ASP A 175 -13.82 -5.95 4.47
C ASP A 175 -13.06 -5.03 3.50
N ILE A 176 -13.29 -3.71 3.65
CA ILE A 176 -12.64 -2.61 2.90
C ILE A 176 -11.10 -2.68 2.92
N SER A 177 -10.50 -3.35 3.91
CA SER A 177 -9.05 -3.58 3.99
C SER A 177 -8.52 -4.51 2.89
N THR A 178 -9.38 -5.35 2.31
CA THR A 178 -9.06 -6.33 1.27
C THR A 178 -9.21 -5.78 -0.15
N LEU A 179 -9.92 -4.64 -0.32
CA LEU A 179 -10.09 -3.92 -1.58
C LEU A 179 -8.86 -3.09 -1.99
N LYS A 180 -7.73 -3.27 -1.30
CA LYS A 180 -6.44 -2.71 -1.72
C LYS A 180 -5.84 -3.67 -2.72
N ASP A 181 -5.45 -3.18 -3.90
CA ASP A 181 -4.73 -4.01 -4.86
C ASP A 181 -3.37 -4.40 -4.24
N PRO A 182 -3.12 -5.69 -3.94
CA PRO A 182 -1.86 -6.13 -3.31
C PRO A 182 -0.63 -5.86 -4.18
N ARG A 183 -0.84 -5.55 -5.47
CA ARG A 183 0.20 -5.32 -6.47
C ARG A 183 0.32 -3.85 -6.87
N SER A 184 -0.56 -2.97 -6.38
CA SER A 184 -0.42 -1.53 -6.56
C SER A 184 0.74 -1.01 -5.70
N LYS A 185 1.67 -0.27 -6.32
CA LYS A 185 2.69 0.50 -5.57
C LYS A 185 2.05 1.55 -4.65
N ASP A 186 0.83 1.95 -4.99
CA ASP A 186 0.01 2.85 -4.19
C ASP A 186 -0.99 2.01 -3.39
N ALA A 187 -0.54 1.54 -2.22
CA ALA A 187 -1.34 0.75 -1.29
C ALA A 187 -2.51 1.55 -0.67
N SER A 188 -2.73 2.80 -1.07
CA SER A 188 -3.85 3.64 -0.62
C SER A 188 -5.07 3.58 -1.54
N LEU A 189 -4.92 3.08 -2.77
CA LEU A 189 -6.00 3.07 -3.77
C LEU A 189 -6.90 1.84 -3.58
N ARG A 190 -8.13 2.11 -3.14
CA ARG A 190 -9.23 1.13 -3.08
C ARG A 190 -9.89 1.02 -4.45
N TYR A 191 -10.38 -0.17 -4.80
CA TYR A 191 -11.08 -0.41 -6.07
C TYR A 191 -12.43 -1.11 -5.87
N HIS A 192 -13.33 -0.92 -6.84
CA HIS A 192 -14.60 -1.67 -6.97
C HIS A 192 -14.46 -2.68 -8.09
N ALA A 193 -14.90 -3.92 -7.87
CA ALA A 193 -14.64 -5.02 -8.79
C ALA A 193 -15.90 -5.47 -9.53
N HIS A 194 -15.77 -5.68 -10.84
CA HIS A 194 -16.72 -6.41 -11.67
C HIS A 194 -16.05 -7.64 -12.27
N LEU A 195 -16.76 -8.77 -12.28
CA LEU A 195 -16.27 -10.00 -12.90
C LEU A 195 -16.83 -10.16 -14.31
N TYR A 196 -15.94 -10.54 -15.22
CA TYR A 196 -16.24 -10.83 -16.61
C TYR A 196 -15.81 -12.28 -16.90
N THR A 197 -16.77 -13.17 -17.13
CA THR A 197 -16.55 -14.62 -17.26
C THR A 197 -16.93 -15.08 -18.68
N ASN A 198 -16.86 -16.39 -18.96
CA ASN A 198 -17.34 -16.96 -20.23
C ASN A 198 -16.72 -16.34 -21.50
N GLY A 199 -15.44 -15.98 -21.44
CA GLY A 199 -14.68 -15.54 -22.62
C GLY A 199 -14.38 -16.67 -23.61
N THR A 200 -13.63 -16.35 -24.66
CA THR A 200 -13.17 -17.32 -25.64
C THR A 200 -12.37 -18.43 -24.97
N THR A 201 -12.63 -19.69 -25.31
CA THR A 201 -11.93 -20.85 -24.77
C THR A 201 -10.42 -20.73 -24.94
N CYS A 202 -9.69 -20.88 -23.86
CA CYS A 202 -8.24 -20.90 -23.82
C CYS A 202 -7.72 -22.20 -24.43
N ASP A 203 -6.82 -22.10 -25.40
CA ASP A 203 -6.14 -23.23 -26.04
C ASP A 203 -5.18 -23.96 -25.08
N LEU A 204 -4.60 -23.25 -24.12
CA LEU A 204 -3.66 -23.81 -23.15
C LEU A 204 -4.34 -24.54 -21.98
N THR A 205 -5.46 -24.01 -21.48
CA THR A 205 -6.14 -24.55 -20.29
C THR A 205 -7.47 -25.24 -20.60
N ASN A 206 -8.00 -25.07 -21.82
CA ASN A 206 -9.35 -25.48 -22.23
C ASN A 206 -10.48 -24.87 -21.38
N GLN A 207 -10.20 -23.83 -20.59
CA GLN A 207 -11.20 -23.09 -19.81
C GLN A 207 -11.54 -21.77 -20.50
N PRO A 208 -12.76 -21.23 -20.34
CA PRO A 208 -13.09 -19.90 -20.82
C PRO A 208 -12.19 -18.86 -20.16
N ARG A 209 -11.73 -17.87 -20.95
CA ARG A 209 -11.01 -16.71 -20.41
C ARG A 209 -11.92 -15.92 -19.46
N GLU A 210 -11.33 -15.38 -18.40
CA GLU A 210 -12.03 -14.54 -17.43
C GLU A 210 -11.18 -13.33 -17.04
N THR A 211 -11.85 -12.25 -16.64
CA THR A 211 -11.22 -11.00 -16.26
C THR A 211 -11.88 -10.39 -15.03
N GLU A 212 -11.06 -9.99 -14.06
CA GLU A 212 -11.44 -9.10 -12.97
C GLU A 212 -11.22 -7.64 -13.42
N VAL A 213 -12.30 -6.86 -13.52
CA VAL A 213 -12.23 -5.44 -13.88
C VAL A 213 -12.29 -4.61 -12.60
N ARG A 214 -11.22 -3.87 -12.33
CA ARG A 214 -11.02 -3.04 -11.13
C ARG A 214 -11.23 -1.57 -11.47
N PHE A 215 -12.26 -0.96 -10.92
CA PHE A 215 -12.50 0.47 -11.06
C PHE A 215 -11.85 1.22 -9.90
N VAL A 216 -11.00 2.20 -10.22
CA VAL A 216 -10.31 3.06 -9.25
C VAL A 216 -10.69 4.52 -9.47
N CYS A 217 -10.81 5.28 -8.39
CA CYS A 217 -10.98 6.73 -8.47
C CYS A 217 -9.73 7.37 -9.08
N SER A 218 -9.91 8.12 -10.17
CA SER A 218 -8.87 8.95 -10.76
C SER A 218 -9.49 10.03 -11.65
N GLU A 219 -8.96 11.24 -11.59
CA GLU A 219 -9.40 12.39 -12.38
C GLU A 219 -8.31 12.77 -13.42
N PRO A 220 -8.64 13.35 -14.58
CA PRO A 220 -9.97 13.87 -14.97
C PRO A 220 -10.76 12.98 -15.94
N ARG A 221 -10.17 11.91 -16.50
CA ARG A 221 -10.77 11.15 -17.60
C ARG A 221 -10.86 9.66 -17.27
N VAL A 222 -11.80 8.99 -17.94
CA VAL A 222 -11.95 7.54 -17.86
C VAL A 222 -10.96 6.88 -18.81
N MET A 223 -10.18 5.91 -18.34
CA MET A 223 -9.25 5.17 -19.19
C MET A 223 -8.88 3.81 -18.61
N ILE A 224 -8.44 2.90 -19.49
CA ILE A 224 -7.76 1.68 -19.07
C ILE A 224 -6.34 2.06 -18.64
N SER A 225 -6.04 1.93 -17.35
CA SER A 225 -4.71 2.26 -16.80
C SER A 225 -3.73 1.09 -16.91
N SER A 226 -4.21 -0.14 -16.74
CA SER A 226 -3.42 -1.36 -16.88
C SER A 226 -4.26 -2.56 -17.30
N ILE A 227 -3.62 -3.50 -17.99
CA ILE A 227 -4.11 -4.85 -18.21
C ILE A 227 -2.98 -5.82 -17.92
N THR A 228 -3.25 -6.85 -17.12
CA THR A 228 -2.24 -7.84 -16.74
C THR A 228 -2.85 -9.22 -16.75
N GLU A 229 -2.11 -10.21 -17.27
CA GLU A 229 -2.48 -11.61 -17.16
C GLU A 229 -1.94 -12.13 -15.82
N LEU A 230 -2.84 -12.41 -14.87
CA LEU A 230 -2.48 -12.84 -13.52
C LEU A 230 -1.98 -14.28 -13.50
N SER A 231 -2.54 -15.11 -14.37
CA SER A 231 -2.19 -16.49 -14.67
C SER A 231 -2.74 -16.81 -16.06
N THR A 232 -2.32 -17.92 -16.67
CA THR A 232 -2.76 -18.31 -18.02
C THR A 232 -4.28 -18.15 -18.22
N CYS A 233 -4.67 -17.29 -19.15
CA CYS A 233 -6.06 -16.99 -19.52
C CYS A 233 -6.94 -16.35 -18.42
N LYS A 234 -6.34 -15.79 -17.36
CA LYS A 234 -7.02 -15.00 -16.33
C LYS A 234 -6.40 -13.61 -16.24
N TYR A 235 -7.22 -12.58 -16.39
CA TYR A 235 -6.75 -11.21 -16.52
C TYR A 235 -7.24 -10.31 -15.37
N ALA A 236 -6.49 -9.25 -15.10
CA ALA A 236 -6.94 -8.11 -14.32
C ALA A 236 -6.80 -6.84 -15.16
N LEU A 237 -7.91 -6.12 -15.31
CA LEU A 237 -8.00 -4.85 -16.03
C LEU A 237 -8.28 -3.75 -15.02
N THR A 238 -7.50 -2.67 -15.01
CA THR A 238 -7.78 -1.50 -14.16
C THR A 238 -8.34 -0.36 -14.99
N ILE A 239 -9.51 0.14 -14.59
CA ILE A 239 -10.17 1.32 -15.14
C ILE A 239 -10.05 2.46 -14.15
N GLN A 240 -9.39 3.53 -14.57
CA GLN A 240 -9.42 4.81 -13.88
C GLN A 240 -10.69 5.55 -14.26
N THR A 241 -11.45 6.06 -13.27
CA THR A 241 -12.66 6.84 -13.52
C THR A 241 -12.90 7.92 -12.45
N PRO A 242 -13.31 9.15 -12.85
CA PRO A 242 -13.69 10.19 -11.90
C PRO A 242 -15.01 9.88 -11.18
N MET A 243 -15.81 8.93 -11.67
CA MET A 243 -17.13 8.63 -11.10
C MET A 243 -17.03 8.05 -9.69
N LEU A 244 -16.06 7.19 -9.45
CA LEU A 244 -15.83 6.63 -8.11
C LEU A 244 -15.27 7.66 -7.12
N CYS A 245 -14.66 8.76 -7.59
CA CYS A 245 -14.18 9.83 -6.70
C CYS A 245 -15.32 10.56 -5.97
N LYS A 246 -16.55 10.48 -6.49
CA LYS A 246 -17.77 10.96 -5.82
C LYS A 246 -18.11 10.15 -4.56
N HIS A 247 -17.51 8.97 -4.40
CA HIS A 247 -17.71 8.09 -3.25
C HIS A 247 -16.54 8.18 -2.27
N GLN A 248 -16.82 8.53 -1.02
CA GLN A 248 -15.80 8.80 0.01
C GLN A 248 -14.83 7.63 0.23
N LEU A 249 -15.31 6.38 0.10
CA LEU A 249 -14.46 5.20 0.29
C LEU A 249 -13.38 5.01 -0.78
N PHE A 250 -13.49 5.62 -1.98
CA PHE A 250 -12.54 5.41 -3.09
C PHE A 250 -11.61 6.59 -3.29
N GLN A 251 -11.84 7.72 -2.59
CA GLN A 251 -10.88 8.80 -2.57
C GLN A 251 -9.58 8.27 -1.94
N ALA A 252 -8.45 8.48 -2.63
CA ALA A 252 -7.15 8.08 -2.11
C ALA A 252 -7.00 8.60 -0.69
N GLU A 253 -6.57 7.74 0.24
CA GLU A 253 -6.17 8.19 1.57
C GLU A 253 -5.03 9.17 1.34
N ARG A 254 -5.31 10.49 1.47
CA ARG A 254 -4.25 11.49 1.34
C ARG A 254 -3.17 11.09 2.33
N PRO A 255 -1.89 11.06 1.92
CA PRO A 255 -0.82 10.81 2.87
C PRO A 255 -0.98 11.82 4.00
N VAL A 256 -1.30 11.33 5.19
CA VAL A 256 -1.42 12.18 6.37
C VAL A 256 0.01 12.54 6.72
N TRP A 257 0.42 13.75 6.34
CA TRP A 257 1.68 14.30 6.79
C TRP A 257 1.53 14.59 8.28
N HIS A 258 2.33 13.92 9.10
CA HIS A 258 2.40 14.24 10.51
C HIS A 258 3.55 15.23 10.72
N ILE A 259 3.26 16.35 11.38
CA ILE A 259 4.27 17.37 11.66
C ILE A 259 4.91 17.07 13.02
N ILE A 260 6.23 16.93 13.04
CA ILE A 260 7.04 16.88 14.25
C ILE A 260 7.53 18.31 14.52
N HIS A 261 7.05 18.92 15.59
CA HIS A 261 7.50 20.25 16.00
C HIS A 261 8.72 20.13 16.89
N CYS A 262 9.80 20.84 16.56
CA CYS A 262 11.08 20.81 17.26
C CYS A 262 11.47 22.19 17.77
N ASN A 263 11.53 22.37 19.09
CA ASN A 263 11.99 23.61 19.71
C ASN A 263 13.52 23.60 19.84
N THR A 264 14.18 24.71 19.51
CA THR A 264 15.62 24.90 19.75
C THR A 264 15.92 24.85 21.26
N LEU A 265 16.93 24.08 21.66
CA LEU A 265 17.42 24.09 23.04
C LEU A 265 18.68 24.95 23.19
N PRO A 266 18.85 25.66 24.32
CA PRO A 266 20.06 26.40 24.60
C PRO A 266 21.31 25.51 24.61
N LYS A 267 22.46 26.02 24.16
CA LYS A 267 23.75 25.29 24.11
C LYS A 267 24.26 24.75 25.46
N ASN A 268 23.65 25.18 26.57
CA ASN A 268 23.99 24.76 27.93
C ASN A 268 22.87 23.89 28.56
N TYR A 269 22.01 23.28 27.74
CA TYR A 269 20.98 22.36 28.18
C TYR A 269 21.64 21.11 28.78
N LYS A 270 21.78 21.11 30.11
CA LYS A 270 22.11 19.92 30.88
C LYS A 270 20.87 19.04 30.90
N GLU A 271 21.03 17.76 30.60
CA GLU A 271 20.02 16.70 30.55
C GLU A 271 19.43 16.38 31.95
N THR A 272 19.02 17.40 32.69
CA THR A 272 18.77 17.30 34.12
C THR A 272 17.62 18.23 34.53
N LYS A 273 16.38 17.77 34.26
CA LYS A 273 15.14 17.95 35.08
C LYS A 273 13.85 17.73 34.25
N VAL A 274 13.64 16.52 33.73
CA VAL A 274 12.28 16.02 33.42
C VAL A 274 12.00 14.73 34.21
N ASN A 275 13.04 13.93 34.46
CA ASN A 275 12.95 12.69 35.26
C ASN A 275 12.67 12.87 36.77
N LYS A 276 12.57 14.10 37.31
CA LYS A 276 12.34 14.31 38.76
C LYS A 276 10.91 14.68 39.13
N GLU A 277 10.08 15.13 38.19
CA GLU A 277 8.66 15.37 38.47
C GLU A 277 7.77 14.16 38.10
N LEU A 278 8.16 13.35 37.12
CA LEU A 278 7.42 12.14 36.73
C LEU A 278 7.54 11.00 37.77
N ASN A 279 8.63 10.95 38.54
CA ASN A 279 8.86 9.90 39.54
C ASN A 279 8.07 10.09 40.86
N LYS A 280 7.26 11.15 40.99
CA LYS A 280 6.44 11.35 42.21
C LYS A 280 5.11 10.59 42.21
N GLN A 281 4.73 9.92 41.11
CA GLN A 281 3.41 9.29 40.96
C GLN A 281 3.42 7.77 40.79
N ILE A 282 4.55 7.10 40.96
CA ILE A 282 4.62 5.64 40.91
C ILE A 282 4.77 5.11 42.33
N ILE A 283 3.64 4.86 43.01
CA ILE A 283 3.59 3.95 44.15
C ILE A 283 3.43 2.55 43.56
N VAL A 284 4.50 1.74 43.57
CA VAL A 284 4.41 0.31 43.31
C VAL A 284 4.53 -0.40 44.66
N VAL A 285 3.39 -0.94 45.06
CA VAL A 285 3.26 -2.02 46.04
C VAL A 285 3.87 -3.26 45.41
N THR A 286 4.88 -3.86 46.04
CA THR A 286 5.14 -5.30 45.94
C THR A 286 5.90 -5.77 47.17
N ASP A 287 5.20 -6.63 47.91
CA ASP A 287 5.60 -7.72 48.81
C ASP A 287 7.10 -7.91 49.10
N ASN A 288 7.39 -7.77 50.40
CA ASN A 288 8.62 -8.19 51.06
C ASN A 288 8.55 -9.70 51.37
N GLU A 289 9.46 -10.49 50.80
CA GLU A 289 9.93 -11.74 51.40
C GLU A 289 11.47 -11.74 51.39
N ASP A 290 12.04 -11.45 52.56
CA ASP A 290 12.95 -12.31 53.31
C ASP A 290 13.93 -11.48 54.16
N ALA A 291 13.60 -11.38 55.45
CA ALA A 291 14.48 -10.88 56.49
C ALA A 291 15.19 -12.07 57.15
N SER A 292 16.49 -12.23 56.88
CA SER A 292 17.38 -13.02 57.71
C SER A 292 17.77 -12.21 58.96
N SER A 293 17.32 -12.69 60.11
CA SER A 293 17.66 -12.16 61.43
C SER A 293 19.02 -12.69 61.87
N TYR A 294 19.95 -11.79 62.21
CA TYR A 294 21.04 -12.07 63.14
C TYR A 294 21.32 -10.79 63.95
N ASP A 295 21.01 -10.85 65.24
CA ASP A 295 21.21 -9.82 66.26
C ASP A 295 22.28 -10.33 67.25
N PRO A 296 23.31 -9.54 67.59
CA PRO A 296 24.14 -9.81 68.75
C PRO A 296 24.02 -8.66 69.76
N GLU A 297 23.15 -8.79 70.76
CA GLU A 297 23.32 -8.17 72.09
C GLU A 297 22.28 -8.72 73.09
N GLN A 298 22.57 -9.87 73.73
CA GLN A 298 22.69 -10.07 75.20
C GLN A 298 22.91 -11.54 75.57
#